data_AF-A0A1N7BKW9-F1
#
_entry.id   AF-A0A1N7BKW9-F1
#
_cell.length_a   1.000
_cell.length_b   1.000
_cell.length_c   1.000
_cell.angle_alpha   90.00
_cell.angle_beta   90.00
_cell.angle_gamma   90.00
#
_symmetry.space_group_name_H-M   'P 1'
#
loop_
_entity.id
_entity.type
_entity.pdbx_description
1 polymer ?
#
loop_
_entity_poly.entity_id
_entity_poly.type
_entity_poly.pdbx_seq_one_letter_code
_entity_poly.pdbx_strand_id
1 'polypeptide(L)'
;MGVWRRFLLPASVILLAGCTTTTGPTEPASVPVATPAGGAGTGCDSRIETGSLPEWARTGFSGDARMPHVMGDNGDIVAALFGHPLRLNRTDGSSNKVLWVSRPAVNSPDPTVSPDLEITAILAGTDTRVTREVTGGPGPSSLDLPQAGCWRLELHWSGHTDTMDLVYAES
;
A
#
# COMPACT_ATOMS: atom_id res chain seq x y z
N MET A 1 8.49 49.22 20.26
CA MET A 1 9.88 49.56 19.88
C MET A 1 10.58 48.23 19.60
N GLY A 2 11.12 47.89 18.44
CA GLY A 2 11.40 48.64 17.22
C GLY A 2 11.14 47.79 15.97
N VAL A 3 10.93 48.51 14.88
CA VAL A 3 10.65 48.06 13.52
C VAL A 3 11.97 47.68 12.86
N TRP A 4 12.06 46.49 12.24
CA TRP A 4 13.18 46.20 11.34
C TRP A 4 12.73 46.19 9.88
N ARG A 5 13.61 46.78 9.07
CA ARG A 5 13.35 47.59 7.90
C ARG A 5 13.57 46.74 6.65
N ARG A 6 12.58 46.77 5.75
CA ARG A 6 12.67 46.22 4.39
C ARG A 6 13.72 46.98 3.60
N PHE A 7 14.60 46.26 2.93
CA PHE A 7 15.43 46.79 1.84
C PHE A 7 15.11 46.01 0.56
N LEU A 8 14.40 46.68 -0.34
CA LEU A 8 14.39 46.40 -1.77
C LEU A 8 15.45 47.31 -2.40
N LEU A 9 16.12 46.85 -3.47
CA LEU A 9 16.52 47.59 -4.68
C LEU A 9 17.44 46.70 -5.57
N PRO A 10 17.59 47.00 -6.86
CA PRO A 10 17.43 46.07 -7.98
C PRO A 10 18.74 45.90 -8.80
N ALA A 11 18.71 45.06 -9.83
CA ALA A 11 19.16 45.39 -11.20
C ALA A 11 19.34 44.12 -12.05
N SER A 12 18.63 44.09 -13.17
CA SER A 12 18.87 43.17 -14.28
C SER A 12 20.21 43.47 -14.95
N VAL A 13 20.94 42.42 -15.35
CA VAL A 13 21.96 42.48 -16.40
C VAL A 13 21.66 41.36 -17.39
N ILE A 14 21.37 41.75 -18.63
CA ILE A 14 21.34 40.89 -19.81
C ILE A 14 22.74 40.92 -20.42
N LEU A 15 23.32 39.76 -20.72
CA LEU A 15 24.48 39.63 -21.60
C LEU A 15 24.31 38.42 -22.53
N LEU A 16 24.71 38.66 -23.78
CA LEU A 16 24.42 37.93 -25.00
C LEU A 16 25.34 36.72 -25.24
N ALA A 17 24.81 35.79 -26.06
CA ALA A 17 25.46 34.99 -27.11
C ALA A 17 26.62 34.02 -26.78
N GLY A 18 26.46 32.78 -27.24
CA GLY A 18 27.55 31.82 -27.40
C GLY A 18 27.07 30.45 -27.86
N CYS A 19 26.74 30.30 -29.16
CA CYS A 19 26.68 28.99 -29.79
C CYS A 19 28.10 28.53 -30.12
N THR A 20 28.53 27.40 -29.57
CA THR A 20 29.65 26.62 -30.13
C THR A 20 29.28 25.15 -30.14
N THR A 21 28.98 24.66 -31.33
CA THR A 21 28.92 23.24 -31.68
C THR A 21 30.34 22.68 -31.70
N THR A 22 30.71 21.89 -30.70
CA THR A 22 31.89 21.02 -30.76
C THR A 22 31.41 19.59 -30.93
N THR A 23 31.47 19.11 -32.17
CA THR A 23 31.50 17.69 -32.52
C THR A 23 32.83 17.10 -32.02
N GLY A 24 32.76 16.35 -30.92
CA GLY A 24 33.86 15.50 -30.46
C GLY A 24 33.84 14.13 -31.16
N PRO A 25 34.99 13.48 -31.39
CA PRO A 25 35.07 12.18 -32.05
C PRO A 25 34.48 11.05 -31.19
N THR A 26 33.78 10.15 -31.88
CA THR A 26 33.24 8.86 -31.42
C THR A 26 34.25 8.05 -30.60
N GLU A 27 33.96 7.86 -29.31
CA GLU A 27 34.47 6.76 -28.50
C GLU A 27 33.37 5.68 -28.46
N PRO A 28 33.66 4.41 -28.78
CA PRO A 28 32.67 3.34 -28.61
C PRO A 28 32.48 3.08 -27.12
N ALA A 29 31.52 3.77 -26.52
CA ALA A 29 31.00 3.42 -25.20
C ALA A 29 30.33 2.06 -25.30
N SER A 30 30.93 1.06 -24.66
CA SER A 30 30.31 -0.22 -24.36
C SER A 30 28.92 0.02 -23.78
N VAL A 31 27.88 -0.35 -24.52
CA VAL A 31 26.50 -0.37 -24.00
C VAL A 31 26.48 -1.30 -22.79
N PRO A 32 26.22 -0.82 -21.57
CA PRO A 32 25.69 -1.73 -20.57
C PRO A 32 24.34 -2.18 -21.13
N VAL A 33 24.22 -3.47 -21.45
CA VAL A 33 22.92 -4.10 -21.54
C VAL A 33 22.30 -3.91 -20.17
N ALA A 34 21.46 -2.89 -20.04
CA ALA A 34 20.58 -2.77 -18.91
C ALA A 34 19.68 -3.99 -18.98
N THR A 35 20.01 -5.00 -18.18
CA THR A 35 19.05 -6.02 -17.78
C THR A 35 17.81 -5.26 -17.34
N PRO A 36 16.61 -5.51 -17.89
CA PRO A 36 15.41 -4.96 -17.30
C PRO A 36 15.36 -5.54 -15.88
N ALA A 37 15.66 -4.72 -14.89
CA ALA A 37 15.15 -4.94 -13.55
C ALA A 37 13.63 -5.02 -13.77
N GLY A 38 13.06 -6.21 -13.56
CA GLY A 38 11.63 -6.45 -13.72
C GLY A 38 10.89 -5.28 -13.10
N GLY A 39 10.18 -4.53 -13.94
CA GLY A 39 9.41 -3.39 -13.50
C GLY A 39 8.43 -3.89 -12.47
N ALA A 40 8.72 -3.63 -11.19
CA ALA A 40 7.72 -3.66 -10.15
C ALA A 40 6.62 -2.71 -10.63
N GLY A 41 5.43 -3.25 -10.86
CA GLY A 41 4.32 -2.54 -11.46
C GLY A 41 4.14 -1.17 -10.81
N THR A 42 4.06 -0.14 -11.65
CA THR A 42 3.74 1.25 -11.30
C THR A 42 2.31 1.43 -10.75
N GLY A 43 1.79 0.49 -9.96
CA GLY A 43 0.41 0.48 -9.51
C GLY A 43 0.18 -0.16 -8.14
N CYS A 44 1.24 -0.26 -7.32
CA CYS A 44 1.09 -0.64 -5.92
C CYS A 44 0.97 0.61 -5.05
N ASP A 45 -0.24 0.94 -4.63
CA ASP A 45 -0.50 2.09 -3.76
C ASP A 45 -0.66 1.65 -2.29
N SER A 46 -0.07 0.51 -1.93
CA SER A 46 -0.12 -0.04 -0.57
C SER A 46 0.49 0.94 0.43
N ARG A 47 -0.39 1.67 1.13
CA ARG A 47 -0.02 2.62 2.16
C ARG A 47 -0.07 1.92 3.52
N ILE A 48 1.06 1.31 3.89
CA ILE A 48 1.21 0.75 5.23
C ILE A 48 1.42 1.88 6.23
N GLU A 49 0.42 2.11 7.07
CA GLU A 49 0.47 3.02 8.20
C GLU A 49 1.02 2.30 9.43
N THR A 50 1.90 2.95 10.19
CA THR A 50 2.46 2.42 11.45
C THR A 50 1.98 3.19 12.68
N GLY A 51 0.94 4.01 12.47
CA GLY A 51 0.27 4.81 13.49
C GLY A 51 -0.65 4.00 14.39
N SER A 52 -1.36 4.72 15.25
CA SER A 52 -2.54 4.18 15.94
C SER A 52 -3.61 3.82 14.92
N LEU A 53 -4.29 2.68 15.11
CA LEU A 53 -5.48 2.33 14.34
C LEU A 53 -6.54 3.46 14.41
N PRO A 54 -7.46 3.57 13.45
CA PRO A 54 -8.64 4.45 13.58
C PRO A 54 -9.43 4.13 14.84
N GLU A 55 -10.03 5.13 15.48
CA GLU A 55 -10.72 4.95 16.78
C GLU A 55 -11.76 3.81 16.76
N TRP A 56 -12.57 3.74 15.71
CA TRP A 56 -13.59 2.70 15.52
C TRP A 56 -13.01 1.28 15.38
N ALA A 57 -11.72 1.16 15.06
CA ALA A 57 -11.02 -0.11 14.91
C ALA A 57 -10.21 -0.52 16.16
N ARG A 58 -10.24 0.28 17.24
CA ARG A 58 -9.44 0.03 18.45
C ARG A 58 -10.10 -0.88 19.47
N THR A 59 -11.35 -1.27 19.27
CA THR A 59 -12.07 -2.14 20.21
C THR A 59 -11.30 -3.45 20.42
N GLY A 60 -11.01 -3.78 21.67
CA GLY A 60 -10.23 -4.97 22.06
C GLY A 60 -8.72 -4.76 22.13
N PHE A 61 -8.19 -3.62 21.69
CA PHE A 61 -6.79 -3.24 21.88
C PHE A 61 -6.59 -2.53 23.22
N SER A 62 -5.38 -2.64 23.76
CA SER A 62 -4.92 -1.86 24.92
C SER A 62 -3.99 -0.73 24.47
N GLY A 63 -3.89 0.34 25.25
CA GLY A 63 -3.00 1.47 24.95
C GLY A 63 -3.44 2.29 23.73
N ASP A 64 -2.48 2.75 22.92
CA ASP A 64 -2.74 3.58 21.74
C ASP A 64 -3.03 2.79 20.46
N ALA A 65 -3.11 1.44 20.54
CA ALA A 65 -3.38 0.53 19.44
C ALA A 65 -2.51 0.80 18.20
N ARG A 66 -1.20 1.04 18.41
CA ARG A 66 -0.23 1.32 17.35
C ARG A 66 0.33 0.05 16.72
N MET A 67 0.16 -0.09 15.41
CA MET A 67 0.70 -1.22 14.65
C MET A 67 0.68 -0.98 13.14
N PRO A 68 1.42 -1.77 12.34
CA PRO A 68 1.29 -1.78 10.89
C PRO A 68 -0.13 -2.12 10.45
N HIS A 69 -0.74 -1.29 9.62
CA HIS A 69 -2.07 -1.51 9.09
C HIS A 69 -2.26 -0.84 7.73
N VAL A 70 -3.26 -1.30 6.99
CA VAL A 70 -3.71 -0.71 5.72
C VAL A 70 -5.19 -0.38 5.85
N MET A 71 -5.55 0.85 5.49
CA MET A 71 -6.94 1.28 5.38
C MET A 71 -7.46 0.94 3.99
N GLY A 72 -8.69 0.45 3.90
CA GLY A 72 -9.37 0.30 2.61
C GLY A 72 -9.63 1.64 1.94
N ASP A 73 -9.71 1.65 0.61
CA ASP A 73 -9.87 2.86 -0.19
C ASP A 73 -11.16 3.63 0.14
N ASN A 74 -12.24 2.92 0.49
CA ASN A 74 -13.49 3.52 0.97
C ASN A 74 -13.44 3.86 2.46
N GLY A 75 -12.45 3.34 3.19
CA GLY A 75 -12.28 3.55 4.62
C GLY A 75 -13.25 2.75 5.49
N ASP A 76 -13.85 1.70 4.93
CA ASP A 76 -14.86 0.86 5.58
C ASP A 76 -14.25 -0.39 6.23
N ILE A 77 -12.97 -0.68 5.97
CA ILE A 77 -12.26 -1.77 6.60
C ILE A 77 -10.79 -1.42 6.83
N VAL A 78 -10.21 -1.96 7.90
CA VAL A 78 -8.77 -1.93 8.17
C VAL A 78 -8.22 -3.34 8.23
N ALA A 79 -7.09 -3.56 7.57
CA ALA A 79 -6.26 -4.74 7.74
C ALA A 79 -5.12 -4.42 8.72
N ALA A 80 -5.25 -4.86 9.97
CA ALA A 80 -4.19 -4.79 10.96
C ALA A 80 -3.20 -5.96 10.78
N LEU A 81 -1.95 -5.65 10.44
CA LEU A 81 -0.96 -6.61 9.96
C LEU A 81 -0.08 -7.12 11.12
N PHE A 82 -0.59 -8.10 11.87
CA PHE A 82 0.19 -8.77 12.92
C PHE A 82 1.40 -9.53 12.38
N GLY A 83 1.31 -10.01 11.14
CA GLY A 83 2.38 -10.69 10.44
C GLY A 83 3.31 -9.78 9.64
N HIS A 84 3.34 -8.46 9.88
CA HIS A 84 4.12 -7.55 9.03
C HIS A 84 5.64 -7.74 9.17
N PRO A 85 6.40 -7.76 8.05
CA PRO A 85 5.92 -7.76 6.66
C PRO A 85 5.32 -9.11 6.29
N LEU A 86 4.25 -9.09 5.46
CA LEU A 86 3.69 -10.33 4.91
C LEU A 86 4.71 -10.97 3.96
N ARG A 87 4.85 -12.29 4.02
CA ARG A 87 5.94 -13.02 3.35
C ARG A 87 5.43 -14.26 2.63
N LEU A 88 5.98 -14.53 1.45
CA LEU A 88 5.78 -15.78 0.74
C LEU A 88 6.44 -16.94 1.50
N ASN A 89 7.75 -16.83 1.74
CA ASN A 89 8.52 -17.84 2.44
C ASN A 89 8.76 -17.41 3.90
N ARG A 90 8.43 -18.29 4.84
CA ARG A 90 8.55 -18.02 6.29
C ARG A 90 9.35 -19.15 6.94
N THR A 91 10.63 -18.91 7.20
CA THR A 91 11.53 -19.89 7.84
C THR A 91 11.66 -19.68 9.35
N ASP A 92 11.17 -18.55 9.86
CA ASP A 92 11.27 -18.10 11.25
C ASP A 92 10.04 -18.48 12.10
N GLY A 93 9.09 -19.23 11.54
CA GLY A 93 7.83 -19.58 12.20
C GLY A 93 6.83 -18.42 12.26
N SER A 94 7.09 -17.30 11.57
CA SER A 94 6.11 -16.23 11.40
C SER A 94 4.86 -16.71 10.64
N SER A 95 3.78 -15.96 10.76
CA SER A 95 2.54 -16.18 10.00
C SER A 95 2.09 -14.86 9.38
N ASN A 96 1.43 -14.93 8.22
CA ASN A 96 0.81 -13.78 7.58
C ASN A 96 -0.53 -13.46 8.24
N LYS A 97 -0.48 -13.18 9.56
CA LYS A 97 -1.66 -12.92 10.35
C LYS A 97 -2.18 -11.52 10.10
N VAL A 98 -3.47 -11.43 9.79
CA VAL A 98 -4.20 -10.19 9.59
C VAL A 98 -5.42 -10.20 10.50
N LEU A 99 -5.69 -9.08 11.15
CA LEU A 99 -7.00 -8.82 11.76
C LEU A 99 -7.74 -7.84 10.85
N TRP A 100 -8.85 -8.31 10.28
CA TRP A 100 -9.75 -7.50 9.48
C TRP A 100 -10.77 -6.85 10.41
N VAL A 101 -10.85 -5.52 10.41
CA VAL A 101 -11.79 -4.77 11.24
C VAL A 101 -12.70 -3.97 10.32
N SER A 102 -13.95 -4.40 10.20
CA SER A 102 -15.01 -3.64 9.53
C SER A 102 -15.35 -2.41 10.35
N ARG A 103 -15.56 -1.29 9.68
CA ARG A 103 -16.25 -0.15 10.26
C ARG A 103 -17.67 -0.59 10.68
N PRO A 104 -18.14 -0.21 11.88
CA PRO A 104 -19.52 -0.50 12.28
C PRO A 104 -20.51 0.13 11.30
N ALA A 105 -21.43 -0.69 10.78
CA ALA A 105 -22.52 -0.21 9.95
C ALA A 105 -23.54 0.57 10.79
N VAL A 106 -24.14 1.61 10.19
CA VAL A 106 -25.22 2.40 10.83
C VAL A 106 -26.52 1.59 10.91
N ASN A 107 -26.72 0.67 9.96
CA ASN A 107 -27.87 -0.22 9.88
C ASN A 107 -27.42 -1.66 10.07
N SER A 108 -28.32 -2.52 10.57
CA SER A 108 -28.07 -3.95 10.57
C SER A 108 -28.00 -4.47 9.12
N PRO A 109 -27.02 -5.33 8.79
CA PRO A 109 -26.97 -5.96 7.48
C PRO A 109 -28.20 -6.87 7.26
N ASP A 110 -28.58 -7.03 6.00
CA ASP A 110 -29.62 -7.98 5.60
C ASP A 110 -29.19 -9.40 6.01
N PRO A 111 -29.97 -10.12 6.85
CA PRO A 111 -29.60 -11.45 7.33
C PRO A 111 -29.55 -12.52 6.23
N THR A 112 -30.01 -12.21 5.01
CA THR A 112 -29.91 -13.10 3.85
C THR A 112 -28.58 -13.00 3.12
N VAL A 113 -27.78 -11.96 3.40
CA VAL A 113 -26.46 -11.76 2.80
C VAL A 113 -25.40 -12.46 3.65
N SER A 114 -24.43 -13.13 3.02
CA SER A 114 -23.36 -13.81 3.75
C SER A 114 -22.56 -12.82 4.61
N PRO A 115 -22.27 -13.17 5.88
CA PRO A 115 -21.39 -12.38 6.72
C PRO A 115 -19.93 -12.53 6.33
N ASP A 116 -19.55 -13.62 5.64
CA ASP A 116 -18.17 -13.98 5.32
C ASP A 116 -17.45 -12.86 4.59
N LEU A 117 -16.16 -12.70 4.88
CA LEU A 117 -15.29 -11.79 4.13
C LEU A 117 -14.68 -12.57 2.97
N GLU A 118 -15.21 -12.34 1.77
CA GLU A 118 -14.61 -12.80 0.53
C GLU A 118 -13.50 -11.83 0.11
N ILE A 119 -12.34 -12.38 -0.22
CA ILE A 119 -11.15 -11.64 -0.64
C ILE A 119 -10.71 -12.17 -1.99
N THR A 120 -10.86 -11.37 -3.04
CA THR A 120 -10.26 -11.65 -4.34
C THR A 120 -8.96 -10.86 -4.45
N ALA A 121 -7.83 -11.56 -4.41
CA ALA A 121 -6.50 -10.97 -4.52
C ALA A 121 -5.97 -11.10 -5.95
N ILE A 122 -5.51 -9.99 -6.53
CA ILE A 122 -4.99 -9.89 -7.90
C ILE A 122 -3.55 -9.35 -7.85
N LEU A 123 -2.60 -10.10 -8.41
CA LEU A 123 -1.18 -9.70 -8.42
C LEU A 123 -0.94 -8.64 -9.50
N ALA A 124 -0.41 -7.49 -9.10
CA ALA A 124 -0.18 -6.35 -9.97
C ALA A 124 0.68 -6.71 -11.19
N GLY A 125 0.24 -6.26 -12.37
CA GLY A 125 0.95 -6.51 -13.64
C GLY A 125 0.81 -7.93 -14.19
N THR A 126 -0.09 -8.74 -13.62
CA THR A 126 -0.35 -10.13 -14.06
C THR A 126 -1.84 -10.44 -14.09
N ASP A 127 -2.22 -11.59 -14.65
CA ASP A 127 -3.57 -12.14 -14.57
C ASP A 127 -3.78 -13.07 -13.36
N THR A 128 -2.75 -13.24 -12.51
CA THR A 128 -2.81 -14.13 -11.34
C THR A 128 -3.84 -13.59 -10.36
N ARG A 129 -4.84 -14.43 -10.06
CA ARG A 129 -5.91 -14.15 -9.10
C ARG A 129 -6.11 -15.30 -8.13
N VAL A 130 -6.46 -14.98 -6.90
CA VAL A 130 -6.67 -15.96 -5.84
C VAL A 130 -7.83 -15.49 -4.95
N THR A 131 -8.79 -16.38 -4.70
CA THR A 131 -9.86 -16.13 -3.72
C THR A 131 -9.49 -16.72 -2.36
N ARG A 132 -9.79 -15.98 -1.31
CA ARG A 132 -9.70 -16.37 0.10
C ARG A 132 -10.98 -15.96 0.80
N GLU A 133 -11.27 -16.62 1.91
CA GLU A 133 -12.44 -16.34 2.71
C GLU A 133 -12.05 -16.26 4.19
N VAL A 134 -12.67 -15.35 4.92
CA VAL A 134 -12.71 -15.38 6.38
C VAL A 134 -14.14 -15.68 6.81
N THR A 135 -14.36 -16.92 7.24
CA THR A 135 -15.66 -17.39 7.70
C THR A 135 -16.14 -16.58 8.91
N GLY A 136 -17.40 -16.15 8.88
CA GLY A 136 -18.01 -15.29 9.89
C GLY A 136 -17.75 -13.79 9.70
N GLY A 137 -17.00 -13.41 8.66
CA GLY A 137 -16.77 -12.01 8.29
C GLY A 137 -15.43 -11.45 8.71
N PRO A 138 -15.24 -10.11 8.61
CA PRO A 138 -14.02 -9.45 9.04
C PRO A 138 -13.66 -9.84 10.48
N GLY A 139 -12.48 -10.44 10.65
CA GLY A 139 -11.98 -10.96 11.91
C GLY A 139 -10.53 -11.42 11.79
N PRO A 140 -9.99 -12.16 12.77
CA PRO A 140 -8.62 -12.67 12.68
C PRO A 140 -8.51 -13.80 11.65
N SER A 141 -7.54 -13.71 10.75
CA SER A 141 -7.23 -14.77 9.79
C SER A 141 -5.76 -14.79 9.39
N SER A 142 -5.35 -15.86 8.71
CA SER A 142 -4.09 -15.94 7.98
C SER A 142 -4.36 -15.68 6.51
N LEU A 143 -3.59 -14.81 5.88
CA LEU A 143 -3.67 -14.56 4.44
C LEU A 143 -2.39 -15.07 3.77
N ASP A 144 -2.47 -16.20 3.07
CA ASP A 144 -1.34 -16.74 2.29
C ASP A 144 -1.61 -16.63 0.80
N LEU A 145 -0.75 -15.86 0.13
CA LEU A 145 -0.76 -15.62 -1.31
C LEU A 145 0.44 -16.31 -1.97
N PRO A 146 0.28 -16.84 -3.19
CA PRO A 146 1.23 -17.79 -3.77
C PRO A 146 2.50 -17.14 -4.32
N GLN A 147 2.59 -15.82 -4.36
CA GLN A 147 3.71 -15.08 -4.92
C GLN A 147 3.99 -13.82 -4.08
N ALA A 148 5.26 -13.46 -3.98
CA ALA A 148 5.65 -12.14 -3.53
C ALA A 148 5.25 -11.07 -4.56
N GLY A 149 5.18 -9.83 -4.11
CA GLY A 149 4.77 -8.69 -4.93
C GLY A 149 3.58 -7.96 -4.33
N CYS A 150 3.02 -7.05 -5.12
CA CYS A 150 1.88 -6.25 -4.71
C CYS A 150 0.57 -6.86 -5.18
N TRP A 151 -0.35 -7.02 -4.25
CA TRP A 151 -1.65 -7.61 -4.48
C TRP A 151 -2.73 -6.58 -4.21
N ARG A 152 -3.59 -6.35 -5.22
CA ARG A 152 -4.85 -5.65 -5.01
C ARG A 152 -5.87 -6.63 -4.48
N LEU A 153 -6.50 -6.29 -3.38
CA LEU A 153 -7.56 -7.06 -2.76
C LEU A 153 -8.88 -6.36 -3.03
N GLU A 154 -9.81 -7.10 -3.60
CA GLU A 154 -11.23 -6.76 -3.66
C GLU A 154 -11.94 -7.50 -2.53
N LEU A 155 -12.58 -6.75 -1.64
CA LEU A 155 -13.15 -7.24 -0.39
C LEU A 155 -14.66 -7.13 -0.44
N HIS A 156 -15.37 -8.20 -0.08
CA HIS A 156 -16.84 -8.21 0.03
C HIS A 156 -17.28 -8.90 1.32
N TRP A 157 -18.17 -8.27 2.09
CA TRP A 157 -18.75 -8.87 3.30
C TRP A 157 -20.07 -8.20 3.67
N SER A 158 -21.10 -8.95 4.07
CA SER A 158 -22.35 -8.35 4.61
C SER A 158 -22.99 -7.24 3.72
N GLY A 159 -22.79 -7.29 2.40
CA GLY A 159 -23.24 -6.27 1.44
C GLY A 159 -22.34 -5.04 1.32
N HIS A 160 -21.22 -5.00 2.04
CA HIS A 160 -20.16 -4.00 1.93
C HIS A 160 -19.09 -4.44 0.93
N THR A 161 -18.42 -3.44 0.35
CA THR A 161 -17.28 -3.63 -0.55
C THR A 161 -16.18 -2.63 -0.25
N ASP A 162 -14.92 -3.07 -0.29
CA ASP A 162 -13.78 -2.17 -0.21
C ASP A 162 -12.60 -2.74 -1.01
N THR A 163 -11.59 -1.92 -1.28
CA THR A 163 -10.36 -2.34 -1.95
C THR A 163 -9.15 -1.90 -1.14
N MET A 164 -8.06 -2.66 -1.23
CA MET A 164 -6.78 -2.23 -0.69
C MET A 164 -5.63 -2.97 -1.37
N ASP A 165 -4.43 -2.40 -1.29
CA ASP A 165 -3.23 -3.05 -1.77
C ASP A 165 -2.39 -3.58 -0.59
N LEU A 166 -1.93 -4.84 -0.69
CA LEU A 166 -1.00 -5.47 0.25
C LEU A 166 0.28 -5.91 -0.45
N VAL A 167 1.43 -5.72 0.23
CA VAL A 167 2.74 -6.15 -0.29
C VAL A 167 3.20 -7.43 0.41
N TYR A 168 3.58 -8.43 -0.38
CA TYR A 168 4.24 -9.65 0.07
C TYR A 168 5.73 -9.60 -0.29
N ALA A 169 6.59 -9.77 0.71
CA ALA A 169 8.01 -9.96 0.53
C ALA A 169 8.36 -11.42 0.21
N GLU A 170 9.52 -11.64 -0.39
CA GLU A 170 10.02 -13.00 -0.69
C GLU A 170 10.34 -13.80 0.59
N SER A 171 11.02 -13.16 1.55
CA SER A 171 11.51 -13.73 2.82
C SER A 171 11.74 -12.67 3.87
#